data_AF-A0A969BVJ2-F1
#
_entry.id   AF-A0A969BVJ2-F1
#
_cell.length_a   1.000
_cell.length_b   1.000
_cell.length_c   1.000
_cell.angle_alpha   90.00
_cell.angle_beta   90.00
_cell.angle_gamma   90.00
#
_symmetry.space_group_name_H-M   'P 1'
#
loop_
_entity.id
_entity.type
_entity.pdbx_description
1 polymer ?
#
loop_
_entity_poly.entity_id
_entity_poly.type
_entity_poly.pdbx_seq_one_letter_code
_entity_poly.pdbx_strand_id
1 'polypeptide(L)'
;MASGNVLFDSPSKNAKALEKKIEKHLAPRVAYCKHCHSRDGVCGNTCNGCGTCRSTAPEVRMCPINRMNPREEASPRAKANLVRGLLAGQLPEDTLLQDVCKEVADLCVHCHMCRIECPANVDVPKMMLEAKASYVEING
;
A
#
# COMPACT_ATOMS: atom_id res chain seq x y z
N MET A 1 1.23 23.01 24.34
CA MET A 1 1.55 21.57 24.26
C MET A 1 1.39 21.16 22.81
N ALA A 2 2.51 21.16 22.08
CA ALA A 2 2.54 20.93 20.64
C ALA A 2 2.63 19.43 20.37
N SER A 3 1.51 18.83 19.96
CA SER A 3 1.48 17.46 19.44
C SER A 3 1.86 17.50 17.95
N GLY A 4 3.12 17.82 17.67
CA GLY A 4 3.66 17.82 16.30
C GLY A 4 3.92 16.40 15.83
N ASN A 5 3.08 15.89 14.93
CA ASN A 5 3.33 14.63 14.23
C ASN A 5 4.25 14.92 13.03
N VAL A 6 5.56 15.02 13.30
CA VAL A 6 6.64 15.38 12.36
C VAL A 6 6.90 14.38 11.21
N LEU A 7 5.95 13.51 10.88
CA LEU A 7 6.10 12.52 9.80
C LEU A 7 5.46 12.93 8.46
N PHE A 8 4.69 14.02 8.41
CA PHE A 8 3.93 14.41 7.21
C PHE A 8 4.12 15.87 6.75
N ASP A 9 4.87 16.69 7.48
CA ASP A 9 5.05 18.13 7.17
C ASP A 9 6.30 18.39 6.29
N SER A 10 6.23 18.03 5.02
CA SER A 10 7.16 18.60 4.02
C SER A 10 6.41 18.95 2.74
N PRO A 11 5.94 20.20 2.60
CA PRO A 11 5.26 20.62 1.39
C PRO A 11 6.29 20.71 0.26
N SER A 12 6.17 19.80 -0.71
CA SER A 12 6.93 19.92 -1.94
C SER A 12 6.63 21.27 -2.61
N LYS A 13 7.66 21.91 -3.18
CA LYS A 13 7.61 23.29 -3.71
C LYS A 13 6.69 23.47 -4.94
N ASN A 14 5.85 22.49 -5.28
CA ASN A 14 4.99 22.49 -6.47
C ASN A 14 3.73 21.60 -6.31
N ALA A 15 2.98 21.78 -5.22
CA ALA A 15 1.76 21.02 -4.90
C ALA A 15 0.78 20.86 -6.09
N LYS A 16 0.50 21.92 -6.86
CA LYS A 16 -0.42 21.85 -8.01
C LYS A 16 0.07 21.01 -9.20
N ALA A 17 1.37 21.03 -9.47
CA ALA A 17 1.94 20.18 -10.52
C ALA A 17 1.98 18.71 -10.07
N LEU A 18 2.07 18.50 -8.77
CA LEU A 18 2.07 17.20 -8.12
C LEU A 18 0.69 16.55 -8.13
N GLU A 19 -0.33 17.29 -7.69
CA GLU A 19 -1.75 16.89 -7.76
C GLU A 19 -2.11 16.44 -9.18
N LYS A 20 -1.72 17.22 -10.20
CA LYS A 20 -1.97 16.87 -11.61
C LYS A 20 -1.22 15.62 -12.08
N LYS A 21 -0.02 15.36 -11.56
CA LYS A 21 0.71 14.10 -11.82
C LYS A 21 0.01 12.93 -11.13
N ILE A 22 -0.43 13.11 -9.89
CA ILE A 22 -1.12 12.06 -9.12
C ILE A 22 -2.44 11.69 -9.78
N GLU A 23 -3.30 12.66 -10.11
CA GLU A 23 -4.57 12.42 -10.79
C GLU A 23 -4.38 11.69 -12.14
N LYS A 24 -3.35 12.07 -12.90
CA LYS A 24 -3.06 11.47 -14.21
C LYS A 24 -2.48 10.05 -14.12
N HIS A 25 -1.66 9.74 -13.11
CA HIS A 25 -0.86 8.52 -13.07
C HIS A 25 -1.31 7.51 -12.01
N LEU A 26 -1.90 7.98 -10.90
CA LEU A 26 -2.39 7.13 -9.82
C LEU A 26 -3.83 6.67 -10.08
N ALA A 27 -4.76 7.61 -10.26
CA ALA A 27 -6.19 7.35 -10.39
C ALA A 27 -6.56 6.27 -11.42
N PRO A 28 -5.97 6.18 -12.63
CA PRO A 28 -6.32 5.15 -13.59
C PRO A 28 -5.79 3.75 -13.26
N ARG A 29 -4.77 3.62 -12.39
CA ARG A 29 -4.12 2.32 -12.08
C ARG A 29 -4.70 1.67 -10.84
N VAL A 30 -5.07 2.47 -9.85
CA VAL A 30 -5.78 2.00 -8.64
C VAL A 30 -7.29 1.85 -8.85
N ALA A 31 -7.81 1.96 -10.10
CA ALA A 31 -9.25 1.99 -10.39
C ALA A 31 -9.87 0.70 -10.94
N TYR A 32 -9.09 -0.32 -11.34
CA TYR A 32 -9.72 -1.54 -11.86
C TYR A 32 -9.04 -2.87 -11.50
N CYS A 33 -9.74 -3.65 -10.69
CA CYS A 33 -9.40 -5.01 -10.32
C CYS A 33 -10.31 -5.99 -11.08
N LYS A 34 -9.75 -6.58 -12.16
CA LYS A 34 -10.38 -7.64 -12.97
C LYS A 34 -10.84 -8.86 -12.15
N HIS A 35 -10.31 -9.04 -10.94
CA HIS A 35 -10.61 -10.18 -10.09
C HIS A 35 -11.80 -9.95 -9.15
N CYS A 36 -12.16 -8.68 -8.88
CA CYS A 36 -13.17 -8.31 -7.89
C CYS A 36 -14.35 -7.51 -8.47
N HIS A 37 -14.36 -7.24 -9.79
CA HIS A 37 -15.43 -6.56 -10.52
C HIS A 37 -15.92 -5.23 -9.90
N SER A 38 -15.14 -4.61 -9.00
CA SER A 38 -15.45 -3.33 -8.36
C SER A 38 -14.67 -2.20 -9.01
N ARG A 39 -15.32 -1.03 -9.11
CA ARG A 39 -14.78 0.22 -9.66
C ARG A 39 -13.70 0.88 -8.78
N ASP A 40 -13.45 0.31 -7.60
CA ASP A 40 -12.51 0.87 -6.61
C ASP A 40 -11.09 0.29 -6.76
N GLY A 41 -10.89 -0.61 -7.73
CA GLY A 41 -9.61 -1.03 -8.31
C GLY A 41 -8.54 -1.68 -7.44
N VAL A 42 -8.67 -1.61 -6.13
CA VAL A 42 -7.71 -2.07 -5.14
C VAL A 42 -8.48 -2.87 -4.09
N CYS A 43 -8.14 -4.16 -3.95
CA CYS A 43 -8.71 -5.03 -2.91
C CYS A 43 -8.35 -4.62 -1.47
N GLY A 44 -7.73 -3.46 -1.24
CA GLY A 44 -7.36 -2.98 0.10
C GLY A 44 -8.56 -2.70 1.00
N ASN A 45 -9.70 -2.33 0.42
CA ASN A 45 -10.93 -2.06 1.17
C ASN A 45 -11.57 -3.32 1.77
N THR A 46 -11.22 -4.52 1.29
CA THR A 46 -11.72 -5.77 1.89
C THR A 46 -10.95 -6.15 3.15
N CYS A 47 -9.82 -5.49 3.44
CA CYS A 47 -9.06 -5.71 4.66
C CYS A 47 -9.92 -5.41 5.90
N ASN A 48 -10.31 -6.48 6.60
CA ASN A 48 -11.15 -6.43 7.80
C ASN A 48 -10.35 -6.43 9.12
N GLY A 49 -9.02 -6.38 9.04
CA GLY A 49 -8.18 -6.32 10.24
C GLY A 49 -8.04 -7.64 11.03
N CYS A 50 -8.46 -8.79 10.48
CA CYS A 50 -8.41 -10.10 11.17
C CYS A 50 -7.02 -10.53 11.68
N GLY A 51 -5.94 -9.94 11.17
CA GLY A 51 -4.60 -10.17 11.70
C GLY A 51 -3.93 -11.48 11.29
N THR A 52 -4.58 -12.36 10.52
CA THR A 52 -3.99 -13.62 9.99
C THR A 52 -2.64 -13.39 9.33
N CYS A 53 -2.46 -12.23 8.69
CA CYS A 53 -1.23 -11.89 8.01
C CYS A 53 0.02 -11.72 8.91
N ARG A 54 -0.18 -11.62 10.24
CA ARG A 54 0.88 -11.58 11.25
C ARG A 54 1.11 -12.90 11.95
N SER A 55 0.33 -13.93 11.64
CA SER A 55 0.47 -15.22 12.29
C SER A 55 1.87 -15.79 12.08
N THR A 56 2.49 -16.24 13.18
CA THR A 56 3.77 -16.95 13.18
C THR A 56 3.57 -18.47 13.22
N ALA A 57 2.32 -18.94 13.16
CA ALA A 57 2.01 -20.36 13.22
C ALA A 57 2.66 -21.11 12.05
N PRO A 58 3.22 -22.32 12.27
CA PRO A 58 3.93 -23.09 11.25
C PRO A 58 3.08 -23.39 10.00
N GLU A 59 1.79 -23.62 10.19
CA GLU A 59 0.80 -23.94 9.17
C GLU A 59 0.42 -22.75 8.29
N VAL A 60 0.53 -21.52 8.80
CA VAL A 60 0.17 -20.31 8.06
C VAL A 60 1.35 -19.87 7.21
N ARG A 61 1.35 -20.20 5.93
CA ARG A 61 2.42 -19.75 5.02
C ARG A 61 2.07 -18.34 4.54
N MET A 62 2.28 -17.29 5.33
CA MET A 62 1.95 -15.91 4.90
C MET A 62 3.14 -15.20 4.21
N CYS A 63 3.59 -14.03 4.70
CA CYS A 63 4.60 -13.21 4.04
C CYS A 63 6.00 -13.63 4.53
N PRO A 64 6.91 -14.04 3.62
CA PRO A 64 8.25 -14.45 4.01
C PRO A 64 9.07 -13.29 4.59
N ILE A 65 8.91 -12.07 4.06
CA ILE A 65 9.62 -10.89 4.58
C ILE A 65 9.18 -10.56 6.00
N ASN A 66 7.87 -10.55 6.28
CA ASN A 66 7.35 -10.35 7.63
C ASN A 66 7.76 -11.48 8.59
N ARG A 67 7.93 -12.71 8.11
CA ARG A 67 8.38 -13.83 8.94
C ARG A 67 9.88 -13.73 9.28
N MET A 68 10.71 -13.28 8.33
CA MET A 68 12.14 -13.06 8.58
C MET A 68 12.39 -11.82 9.44
N ASN A 69 11.62 -10.75 9.23
CA ASN A 69 11.74 -9.49 9.95
C ASN A 69 10.34 -8.99 10.34
N PRO A 70 9.83 -9.35 11.54
CA PRO A 70 8.44 -9.13 11.97
C PRO A 70 8.16 -7.68 12.37
N ARG A 71 8.47 -6.74 11.49
CA ARG A 71 8.12 -5.33 11.58
C ARG A 71 6.75 -5.08 10.96
N GLU A 72 6.00 -4.12 11.51
CA GLU A 72 4.65 -3.83 11.02
C GLU A 72 4.68 -3.42 9.54
N GLU A 73 5.66 -2.63 9.10
CA GLU A 73 5.83 -2.18 7.71
C GLU A 73 5.96 -3.35 6.71
N ALA A 74 6.55 -4.47 7.13
CA ALA A 74 6.72 -5.65 6.29
C ALA A 74 5.40 -6.43 6.12
N SER A 75 4.46 -6.27 7.05
CA SER A 75 3.24 -7.05 7.12
C SER A 75 2.31 -6.79 5.92
N PRO A 76 1.57 -7.81 5.45
CA PRO A 76 0.58 -7.60 4.39
C PRO A 76 -0.51 -6.57 4.75
N ARG A 77 -0.92 -6.49 6.02
CA ARG A 77 -1.94 -5.52 6.46
C ARG A 77 -1.44 -4.08 6.43
N ALA A 78 -0.18 -3.81 6.77
CA ALA A 78 0.35 -2.45 6.70
C ALA A 78 0.34 -1.95 5.26
N LYS A 79 0.75 -2.80 4.31
CA LYS A 79 0.70 -2.53 2.86
C LYS A 79 -0.73 -2.27 2.38
N ALA A 80 -1.70 -3.08 2.83
CA ALA A 80 -3.11 -2.86 2.51
C ALA A 80 -3.64 -1.56 3.11
N ASN A 81 -3.29 -1.25 4.36
CA ASN A 81 -3.72 -0.04 5.05
C ASN A 81 -3.11 1.23 4.46
N LEU A 82 -1.86 1.17 3.99
CA LEU A 82 -1.20 2.26 3.29
C LEU A 82 -1.99 2.65 2.04
N VAL A 83 -2.28 1.68 1.17
CA VAL A 83 -3.04 1.95 -0.06
C VAL A 83 -4.49 2.32 0.25
N ARG A 84 -5.12 1.69 1.24
CA ARG A 84 -6.46 2.09 1.69
C ARG A 84 -6.50 3.53 2.20
N GLY A 85 -5.51 3.95 2.99
CA GLY A 85 -5.44 5.31 3.53
C GLY A 85 -5.27 6.36 2.43
N LEU A 86 -4.48 6.05 1.40
CA LEU A 86 -4.34 6.88 0.20
C LEU A 86 -5.66 7.01 -0.55
N LEU A 87 -6.35 5.90 -0.81
CA LEU A 87 -7.63 5.90 -1.54
C LEU A 87 -8.78 6.56 -0.76
N ALA A 88 -8.77 6.43 0.56
CA ALA A 88 -9.76 7.06 1.43
C ALA A 88 -9.49 8.55 1.68
N GLY A 89 -8.42 9.12 1.12
CA GLY A 89 -7.99 10.50 1.38
C GLY A 89 -7.56 10.73 2.83
N GLN A 90 -7.28 9.67 3.59
CA GLN A 90 -6.79 9.73 4.97
C GLN A 90 -5.29 9.99 5.03
N LEU A 91 -4.59 9.68 3.93
CA LEU A 91 -3.19 10.02 3.73
C LEU A 91 -3.10 11.06 2.59
N PRO A 92 -2.19 12.04 2.70
CA PRO A 92 -1.88 12.94 1.60
C PRO A 92 -1.54 12.17 0.33
N GLU A 93 -2.07 12.59 -0.81
CA GLU A 93 -1.86 11.90 -2.08
C GLU A 93 -0.38 11.84 -2.49
N ASP A 94 0.42 12.83 -2.06
CA ASP A 94 1.87 12.87 -2.28
C ASP A 94 2.64 11.86 -1.41
N THR A 95 2.00 11.19 -0.46
CA THR A 95 2.62 10.11 0.34
C THR A 95 3.20 9.01 -0.56
N LEU A 96 2.56 8.72 -1.70
CA LEU A 96 3.07 7.74 -2.68
C LEU A 96 4.40 8.15 -3.32
N LEU A 97 4.75 9.42 -3.23
CA LEU A 97 5.97 10.00 -3.81
C LEU A 97 7.09 10.07 -2.80
N GLN A 98 6.74 9.93 -1.53
CA GLN A 98 7.69 9.93 -0.44
C GLN A 98 8.41 8.59 -0.35
N ASP A 99 9.68 8.64 0.06
CA ASP A 99 10.51 7.46 0.22
C ASP A 99 9.93 6.47 1.24
N VAL A 100 9.17 6.96 2.22
CA VAL A 100 8.47 6.10 3.19
C VAL A 100 7.51 5.11 2.52
N CYS A 101 6.76 5.53 1.50
CA CYS A 101 5.84 4.64 0.79
C CYS A 101 6.61 3.65 -0.09
N LYS A 102 7.70 4.11 -0.72
CA LYS A 102 8.62 3.26 -1.48
C LYS A 102 9.23 2.17 -0.60
N GLU A 103 9.72 2.52 0.59
CA GLU A 103 10.31 1.58 1.55
C GLU A 103 9.33 0.46 1.91
N VAL A 104 8.07 0.80 2.22
CA VAL A 104 7.03 -0.19 2.52
C VAL A 104 6.73 -1.06 1.31
N ALA A 105 6.62 -0.46 0.12
CA ALA A 105 6.36 -1.18 -1.11
C ALA A 105 7.52 -2.13 -1.47
N ASP A 106 8.77 -1.72 -1.26
CA ASP A 106 9.98 -2.48 -1.56
C ASP A 106 10.12 -3.75 -0.71
N LEU A 107 9.55 -3.76 0.50
CA LEU A 107 9.40 -4.98 1.30
C LEU A 107 8.47 -6.02 0.66
N CYS A 108 7.77 -5.72 -0.43
CA CYS A 108 6.98 -6.68 -1.19
C CYS A 108 7.80 -7.32 -2.31
N VAL A 109 8.16 -8.60 -2.11
CA VAL A 109 8.88 -9.44 -3.08
C VAL A 109 7.97 -10.21 -4.03
N HIS A 110 6.68 -9.88 -4.09
CA HIS A 110 5.74 -10.53 -5.01
C HIS A 110 5.65 -12.06 -4.89
N CYS A 111 5.81 -12.62 -3.69
CA CYS A 111 5.63 -14.06 -3.47
C CYS A 111 4.18 -14.57 -3.58
N HIS A 112 3.20 -13.67 -3.72
CA HIS A 112 1.75 -13.94 -3.82
C HIS A 112 1.07 -14.65 -2.66
N MET A 113 1.81 -15.07 -1.64
CA MET A 113 1.27 -15.92 -0.60
C MET A 113 0.18 -15.24 0.27
N CYS A 114 0.31 -13.94 0.50
CA CYS A 114 -0.72 -13.15 1.17
C CYS A 114 -2.05 -13.07 0.41
N ARG A 115 -2.04 -13.22 -0.92
CA ARG A 115 -3.29 -13.30 -1.70
C ARG A 115 -4.00 -14.64 -1.49
N ILE A 116 -3.24 -15.71 -1.28
CA ILE A 116 -3.76 -17.08 -1.14
C ILE A 116 -4.28 -17.32 0.28
N GLU A 117 -3.51 -16.93 1.30
CA GLU A 117 -3.83 -17.22 2.70
C GLU A 117 -4.76 -16.17 3.36
N CYS A 118 -5.01 -15.03 2.70
CA CYS A 118 -5.84 -13.99 3.30
C CYS A 118 -7.32 -14.38 3.23
N PRO A 119 -8.03 -14.53 4.37
CA PRO A 119 -9.45 -14.88 4.36
C PRO A 119 -10.33 -13.77 3.76
N ALA A 120 -9.82 -12.54 3.71
CA ALA A 120 -10.49 -11.39 3.10
C ALA A 120 -10.11 -11.18 1.62
N ASN A 121 -9.32 -12.09 1.02
CA ASN A 121 -8.91 -12.06 -0.39
C ASN A 121 -8.27 -10.72 -0.82
N VAL A 122 -7.48 -10.12 0.06
CA VAL A 122 -6.78 -8.86 -0.22
C VAL A 122 -5.60 -9.13 -1.15
N ASP A 123 -5.64 -8.57 -2.36
CA ASP A 123 -4.55 -8.67 -3.35
C ASP A 123 -3.41 -7.67 -3.08
N VAL A 124 -2.67 -7.93 -2.00
CA VAL A 124 -1.49 -7.12 -1.62
C VAL A 124 -0.40 -7.06 -2.69
N PRO A 125 -0.05 -8.16 -3.39
CA PRO A 125 0.94 -8.10 -4.46
C PRO A 125 0.59 -7.06 -5.52
N LYS A 126 -0.64 -7.13 -6.05
CA LYS A 126 -1.11 -6.19 -7.07
C LYS A 126 -1.04 -4.74 -6.58
N MET A 127 -1.54 -4.47 -5.38
CA MET A 127 -1.49 -3.11 -4.79
C MET A 127 -0.06 -2.56 -4.72
N MET A 128 0.89 -3.40 -4.30
CA MET A 128 2.29 -2.98 -4.21
C MET A 128 2.96 -2.82 -5.57
N LEU A 129 2.53 -3.59 -6.59
CA LEU A 129 3.00 -3.41 -7.96
C LEU A 129 2.59 -2.05 -8.50
N GLU A 130 1.31 -1.69 -8.31
CA GLU A 130 0.75 -0.42 -8.75
C GLU A 130 1.41 0.75 -8.01
N ALA A 131 1.59 0.65 -6.68
CA ALA A 131 2.29 1.66 -5.90
C ALA A 131 3.74 1.88 -6.39
N LYS A 132 4.49 0.80 -6.67
CA LYS A 132 5.84 0.89 -7.24
C LYS A 132 5.85 1.52 -8.62
N ALA A 133 4.93 1.10 -9.49
CA ALA A 133 4.81 1.65 -10.84
C ALA A 133 4.50 3.15 -10.80
N SER A 134 3.60 3.58 -9.92
CA SER A 134 3.30 5.00 -9.71
C SER A 134 4.49 5.79 -9.18
N TYR A 135 5.26 5.23 -8.23
CA TYR A 135 6.49 5.88 -7.74
C TYR A 135 7.51 6.10 -8.86
N VAL A 136 7.78 5.06 -9.66
CA VAL A 136 8.75 5.13 -10.77
C VAL A 136 8.32 6.15 -11.83
N GLU A 137 7.03 6.25 -12.16
CA GLU A 137 6.58 7.23 -13.17
C GLU A 137 6.70 8.68 -12.74
N ILE A 138 6.70 8.94 -11.43
CA ILE A 138 6.68 10.29 -10.91
C ILE A 138 8.10 10.77 -10.54
N ASN A 139 8.95 9.85 -10.07
CA ASN A 139 10.30 10.12 -9.56
C ASN A 139 11.44 9.60 -10.45
N GLY A 140 11.16 8.70 -11.40
CA GLY A 140 12.12 8.21 -12.40
C GLY A 140 12.12 9.05 -13.68
#